data_AF-A0A6M0FG29-F1
#
_entry.id   AF-A0A6M0FG29-F1
#
_cell.length_a   1.000
_cell.length_b   1.000
_cell.length_c   1.000
_cell.angle_alpha   90.00
_cell.angle_beta   90.00
_cell.angle_gamma   90.00
#
_symmetry.space_group_name_H-M   'P 1'
#
loop_
_entity.id
_entity.type
_entity.pdbx_description
1 polymer ?
#
loop_
_entity_poly.entity_id
_entity_poly.type
_entity_poly.pdbx_seq_one_letter_code
_entity_poly.pdbx_strand_id
1 'polypeptide(L)'
;MMIFFGFIRKNIIVAYYWPVDATLLALISKYQNQAFTWEKNSLALQFHPEVTIRELERLFIGHGLEISVTSDVTVTKLRQNTATKP
;
A
#
# COMPACT_ATOMS: atom_id res chain seq x y z
N MET A 1 -9.12 -4.65 -2.41
CA MET A 1 -9.14 -3.28 -2.96
C MET A 1 -7.89 -2.58 -2.46
N MET A 2 -7.02 -2.05 -3.33
CA MET A 2 -5.92 -1.20 -2.86
C MET A 2 -6.53 0.18 -2.65
N ILE A 3 -6.65 0.59 -1.38
CA ILE A 3 -7.01 1.98 -1.10
C ILE A 3 -5.76 2.78 -1.44
N PHE A 4 -5.80 3.52 -2.55
CA PHE A 4 -4.77 4.50 -2.89
C PHE A 4 -4.89 5.65 -1.88
N PHE A 5 -4.27 5.50 -0.71
CA PHE A 5 -3.97 6.65 0.13
C PHE A 5 -2.81 7.39 -0.52
N GLY A 6 -3.14 8.33 -1.40
CA GLY A 6 -2.17 9.24 -2.02
C GLY A 6 -1.56 10.19 -0.99
N PHE A 7 -0.77 9.66 -0.05
CA PHE A 7 0.16 10.48 0.71
C PHE A 7 1.46 10.51 -0.08
N ILE A 8 1.64 11.55 -0.89
CA ILE A 8 2.92 11.85 -1.54
C ILE A 8 3.90 12.26 -0.42
N ARG A 9 4.48 11.29 0.28
CA ARG A 9 5.79 11.50 0.89
C ARG A 9 6.78 11.55 -0.27
N LYS A 10 7.56 12.63 -0.32
CA LYS A 10 8.42 13.07 -1.42
C LYS A 10 9.45 12.05 -1.99
N ASN A 11 9.45 10.80 -1.55
CA ASN A 11 10.46 9.79 -1.91
C ASN A 11 9.87 8.43 -2.36
N ILE A 12 8.57 8.32 -2.66
CA ILE A 12 7.98 7.07 -3.15
C ILE A 12 7.84 7.12 -4.67
N ILE A 13 8.60 6.27 -5.36
CA ILE A 13 8.43 6.00 -6.79
C ILE A 13 7.13 5.20 -6.94
N VAL A 14 6.06 5.87 -7.37
CA VAL A 14 4.84 5.19 -7.81
C VAL A 14 5.15 4.54 -9.15
N ALA A 15 5.48 3.25 -9.11
CA ALA A 15 5.94 2.53 -10.28
C ALA A 15 4.75 2.05 -11.13
N TYR A 16 4.22 2.98 -11.92
CA TYR A 16 3.28 2.63 -12.99
C TYR A 16 3.99 1.92 -14.16
N TYR A 17 5.32 2.04 -14.23
CA TYR A 17 6.15 1.51 -15.30
C TYR A 17 7.29 0.66 -14.73
N TRP A 18 7.54 -0.47 -15.38
CA TRP A 18 8.64 -1.40 -15.09
C TRP A 18 9.92 -0.90 -15.78
N PRO A 19 10.95 -0.46 -15.04
CA PRO A 19 12.22 -0.08 -15.65
C PRO A 19 12.87 -1.28 -16.33
N VAL A 20 13.49 -1.06 -17.49
CA VAL A 20 14.48 -2.01 -18.02
C VAL A 20 15.57 -2.16 -16.95
N ASP A 21 15.94 -3.40 -16.62
CA ASP A 21 16.90 -3.78 -15.58
C ASP A 21 16.43 -3.66 -14.11
N ALA A 22 15.11 -3.55 -13.86
CA ALA A 22 14.58 -3.78 -12.52
C ALA A 22 14.54 -5.27 -12.15
N THR A 23 14.63 -5.60 -10.86
CA THR A 23 14.48 -6.97 -10.34
C THR A 23 13.22 -7.08 -9.50
N LEU A 24 12.32 -8.01 -9.85
CA LEU A 24 10.99 -8.10 -9.26
C LEU A 24 11.09 -8.83 -7.91
N LEU A 25 10.57 -8.21 -6.87
CA LEU A 25 10.61 -8.76 -5.52
C LEU A 25 9.24 -9.28 -5.08
N ALA A 26 8.16 -8.63 -5.50
CA ALA A 26 6.81 -9.04 -5.16
C ALA A 26 5.81 -8.70 -6.26
N LEU A 27 4.83 -9.59 -6.43
CA LEU A 27 3.67 -9.42 -7.29
C LEU A 27 2.44 -10.06 -6.64
N ILE A 28 1.25 -9.66 -7.07
CA ILE A 28 0.01 -10.41 -6.83
C ILE A 28 -0.74 -10.57 -8.16
N SER A 29 -1.68 -11.52 -8.23
CA SER A 29 -2.44 -11.79 -9.46
C SER A 29 -3.07 -10.54 -10.09
N LYS A 30 -3.55 -9.61 -9.26
CA LYS A 30 -4.16 -8.36 -9.70
C LYS A 30 -3.17 -7.28 -10.12
N TYR A 31 -1.93 -7.31 -9.60
CA TYR A 31 -0.95 -6.24 -9.79
C TYR A 31 0.47 -6.82 -9.85
N GLN A 32 1.11 -6.67 -11.00
CA GLN A 32 2.38 -7.33 -11.30
C GLN A 32 3.61 -6.65 -10.68
N ASN A 33 3.51 -5.37 -10.28
CA ASN A 33 4.64 -4.57 -9.81
C ASN A 33 4.43 -4.13 -8.35
N GLN A 34 4.40 -5.07 -7.40
CA GLN A 34 4.20 -4.73 -5.98
C GLN A 34 5.48 -4.22 -5.30
N ALA A 35 6.62 -4.82 -5.64
CA ALA A 35 7.92 -4.35 -5.20
C ALA A 35 9.02 -4.75 -6.19
N PHE A 36 10.01 -3.87 -6.41
CA PHE A 36 11.22 -4.18 -7.17
C PHE A 36 12.43 -3.39 -6.66
N THR A 37 13.63 -3.92 -6.92
CA THR A 37 14.85 -3.13 -6.85
C THR A 37 15.21 -2.57 -8.21
N TRP A 38 15.86 -1.42 -8.22
CA TRP A 38 16.42 -0.82 -9.42
C TRP A 38 17.83 -0.30 -9.13
N GLU A 39 18.76 -0.65 -10.00
CA GLU A 39 20.20 -0.45 -9.79
C GLU A 39 20.66 -0.94 -8.41
N LYS A 40 21.65 -0.28 -7.79
CA LYS A 40 22.29 -0.77 -6.56
C LYS A 40 21.54 -0.40 -5.28
N ASN A 41 20.84 0.73 -5.26
CA ASN A 41 20.38 1.34 -4.01
C ASN A 41 18.91 1.78 -4.04
N SER A 42 18.13 1.43 -5.07
CA SER A 42 16.73 1.83 -5.17
C SER A 42 15.81 0.66 -4.87
N LEU A 43 14.84 0.89 -3.98
CA LEU A 43 13.76 -0.03 -3.67
C LEU A 43 12.43 0.71 -3.88
N ALA A 44 11.58 0.18 -4.76
CA ALA A 44 10.25 0.69 -5.00
C ALA A 44 9.21 -0.25 -4.37
N LEU A 45 8.28 0.33 -3.60
CA LEU A 45 7.21 -0.40 -2.91
C LEU A 45 5.87 0.26 -3.21
N GLN A 46 4.91 -0.53 -3.67
CA GLN A 46 3.53 -0.07 -3.89
C GLN A 46 2.72 -0.01 -2.59
N PHE A 47 3.17 -0.72 -1.54
CA PHE A 47 2.58 -0.77 -0.22
C PHE A 47 3.46 -0.05 0.82
N HIS A 48 2.90 0.23 1.98
CA HIS A 48 3.57 0.98 3.05
C HIS A 48 3.91 0.08 4.25
N PRO A 49 5.05 -0.62 4.26
CA PRO A 49 5.46 -1.43 5.41
C PRO A 49 5.81 -0.58 6.65
N GLU A 50 6.01 0.73 6.49
CA GLU A 50 6.38 1.66 7.55
C GLU A 50 5.20 2.11 8.43
N VAL A 51 3.96 1.86 8.01
CA VAL A 51 2.77 2.40 8.66
C VAL A 51 2.44 1.63 9.94
N THR A 52 2.29 2.38 11.03
CA THR A 52 1.95 1.84 12.35
C THR A 52 0.44 1.65 12.54
N ILE A 53 0.03 0.84 13.53
CA ILE A 53 -1.40 0.68 13.91
C ILE A 53 -2.05 2.04 14.22
N ARG A 54 -1.32 2.95 14.87
CA ARG A 54 -1.81 4.30 15.19
C ARG A 54 -2.03 5.15 13.92
N GLU A 55 -1.18 4.98 12.91
CA GLU A 55 -1.34 5.67 11.62
C GLU A 55 -2.48 5.06 10.80
N LEU A 56 -2.65 3.74 10.82
CA LEU A 56 -3.79 3.06 10.20
C LEU A 56 -5.11 3.57 10.77
N GLU A 57 -5.23 3.72 12.08
CA GLU A 57 -6.45 4.25 12.69
C GLU A 57 -6.77 5.67 12.22
N ARG A 58 -5.75 6.53 12.05
CA ARG A 58 -5.95 7.87 11.46
C ARG A 58 -6.44 7.79 10.01
N LEU A 59 -5.91 6.86 9.22
CA LEU A 59 -6.35 6.65 7.84
C LEU A 59 -7.78 6.13 7.78
N PHE A 60 -8.16 5.20 8.66
CA PHE A 60 -9.52 4.65 8.71
C PHE A 60 -10.56 5.72 9.02
N ILE A 61 -10.26 6.61 9.98
CA ILE A 61 -11.14 7.73 10.31
C ILE A 61 -11.15 8.76 9.19
N GLY A 62 -9.97 9.17 8.71
CA GLY A 62 -9.82 10.21 7.69
C GLY A 62 -10.50 9.87 6.37
N HIS A 63 -10.59 8.58 6.04
CA HIS A 63 -11.17 8.09 4.80
C HIS A 63 -12.43 7.24 5.02
N GLY A 64 -13.12 7.43 6.15
CA GLY A 64 -14.32 6.67 6.47
C GLY A 64 -15.40 6.71 5.38
N LEU A 65 -15.55 7.85 4.68
CA LEU A 65 -16.50 7.99 3.57
C LEU A 65 -16.11 7.12 2.37
N GLU A 66 -14.87 7.19 1.92
CA GLU A 66 -14.34 6.36 0.81
C GLU A 66 -14.47 4.87 1.13
N ILE A 67 -14.17 4.49 2.37
CA ILE A 67 -14.32 3.13 2.86
C ILE A 67 -15.79 2.71 2.83
N SER A 68 -16.72 3.58 3.26
CA SER A 68 -18.15 3.25 3.34
C SER A 68 -18.83 2.98 2.00
N VAL A 69 -18.34 3.59 0.92
CA VAL A 69 -18.85 3.37 -0.45
C VAL A 69 -18.12 2.25 -1.19
N THR A 70 -17.05 1.71 -0.60
CA THR A 70 -16.26 0.63 -1.19
C THR A 70 -16.87 -0.72 -0.82
N SER A 71 -17.37 -1.44 -1.82
CA SER A 71 -17.95 -2.78 -1.63
C SER A 71 -16.99 -3.73 -0.91
N ASP A 72 -17.53 -4.51 0.03
CA ASP A 72 -16.82 -5.53 0.82
C ASP A 72 -15.70 -5.04 1.75
N VAL A 73 -15.61 -3.72 1.96
CA VAL A 73 -14.65 -3.09 2.88
C VAL A 73 -15.41 -2.32 3.97
N THR A 74 -15.07 -2.55 5.23
CA THR A 74 -15.61 -1.79 6.36
C THR A 74 -14.50 -1.41 7.33
N VAL A 75 -14.64 -0.27 8.01
CA VAL A 75 -13.67 0.16 9.05
C VAL A 75 -13.51 -0.92 10.13
N THR A 76 -14.60 -1.57 10.53
CA THR A 76 -14.57 -2.67 11.51
C THR A 76 -13.70 -3.84 11.04
N LYS A 77 -13.89 -4.28 9.78
CA LYS A 77 -13.11 -5.38 9.21
C LYS A 77 -11.64 -5.01 9.05
N LEU A 78 -11.35 -3.77 8.67
CA LEU A 78 -9.98 -3.25 8.60
C LEU A 78 -9.29 -3.26 9.97
N ARG A 79 -9.95 -2.75 11.02
CA ARG A 79 -9.42 -2.79 12.39
C ARG A 79 -9.14 -4.21 12.87
N GLN A 80 -10.05 -5.14 12.61
CA GLN A 80 -9.87 -6.57 12.96
C GLN A 80 -8.65 -7.17 12.25
N ASN A 81 -8.51 -6.93 10.95
CA ASN A 81 -7.39 -7.45 10.16
C ASN A 81 -6.03 -6.91 10.62
N THR A 82 -6.00 -5.73 11.23
CA THR A 82 -4.76 -5.05 11.67
C THR A 82 -4.49 -5.17 13.17
N ALA A 83 -5.45 -5.69 13.93
CA ALA A 83 -5.32 -5.88 15.38
C ALA A 83 -4.41 -7.07 15.73
N THR A 84 -4.29 -8.04 14.82
CA THR A 84 -3.44 -9.20 14.99
C THR A 84 -2.04 -8.89 14.47
N LYS A 85 -1.03 -8.96 15.34
CA LYS A 85 0.37 -8.96 14.92
C LYS A 85 0.64 -10.26 14.13
N PRO A 86 1.25 -10.22 12.93
CA PRO A 86 1.80 -11.43 12.32
C PRO A 86 2.91 -12.03 13.19
#